data_AF-A0A7Y4S7A6-F1
#
_entry.id   AF-A0A7Y4S7A6-F1
#
_cell.length_a   1.000
_cell.length_b   1.000
_cell.length_c   1.000
_cell.angle_alpha   90.00
_cell.angle_beta   90.00
_cell.angle_gamma   90.00
#
_symmetry.space_group_name_H-M   'P 1'
#
loop_
_entity.id
_entity.type
_entity.pdbx_description
1 polymer ?
#
loop_
_entity_poly.entity_id
_entity_poly.type
_entity_poly.pdbx_seq_one_letter_code
_entity_poly.pdbx_strand_id
1 'polypeptide(L)' 'MERVWQRDYANQMEASKDIVDYIVGFYNCLRLHSTLGYTSPINYEQDMAAKQPSGVSEIT' A
#
# COMPACT_ATOMS: atom_id res chain seq x y z
N MET A 1 1.81 10.16 -14.27
CA MET A 1 1.74 8.95 -15.11
C MET A 1 1.41 7.78 -14.19
N GLU A 2 0.13 7.45 -14.07
CA GLU A 2 -0.30 6.25 -13.34
C GLU A 2 0.06 5.04 -14.20
N ARG A 3 0.95 4.16 -13.71
CA ARG A 3 1.43 2.97 -14.46
C ARG A 3 0.35 1.89 -14.53
N VAL A 4 -0.78 2.20 -15.15
CA VAL A 4 -1.83 1.23 -15.49
C VAL A 4 -2.08 1.36 -16.98
N TRP A 5 -1.03 1.11 -17.77
CA TRP A 5 -1.17 0.99 -19.21
C TRP A 5 -0.87 -0.45 -19.60
N GLN A 6 -1.85 -1.06 -20.29
CA GLN A 6 -1.91 -2.48 -20.63
C GLN A 6 -0.56 -2.97 -21.18
N ARG A 7 0.19 -3.67 -20.34
CA ARG A 7 1.37 -4.41 -20.76
C ARG A 7 0.92 -5.78 -21.23
N ASP A 8 1.29 -6.12 -22.45
CA ASP A 8 1.25 -7.50 -22.90
C ASP A 8 2.38 -8.25 -22.18
N TYR A 9 1.99 -9.09 -21.22
CA TYR A 9 2.92 -9.95 -20.52
C TYR A 9 3.16 -11.22 -21.34
N ALA A 10 4.43 -11.59 -21.51
CA ALA A 10 4.78 -12.82 -22.22
C ALA A 10 4.42 -14.07 -21.39
N ASN A 11 4.37 -13.95 -20.06
CA ASN A 11 4.09 -15.04 -19.15
C ASN A 11 3.48 -14.53 -17.82
N GLN A 12 2.84 -15.43 -17.07
CA GLN A 12 2.18 -15.10 -15.81
C GLN A 12 3.17 -14.66 -14.71
N MET A 13 4.43 -15.10 -14.76
CA MET A 13 5.45 -14.73 -13.78
C MET A 13 5.82 -13.25 -13.90
N GLU A 14 5.98 -12.74 -15.12
CA GLU A 14 6.22 -11.32 -15.38
C GLU A 14 5.05 -10.46 -14.94
N ALA A 15 3.82 -10.89 -15.23
CA ALA A 15 2.62 -10.20 -14.76
C ALA A 15 2.57 -10.13 -13.23
N SER A 16 2.85 -11.26 -12.57
CA SER A 16 2.86 -11.35 -11.10
C SER A 16 3.92 -10.43 -10.50
N LYS A 17 5.12 -10.39 -11.10
CA LYS A 17 6.20 -9.53 -10.64
C LYS A 17 5.86 -8.06 -10.81
N ASP A 18 5.33 -7.65 -11.96
CA ASP A 18 4.95 -6.26 -12.21
C ASP A 18 3.82 -5.80 -11.26
N ILE A 19 2.84 -6.66 -10.98
CA ILE A 19 1.78 -6.40 -9.99
C ILE A 19 2.37 -6.22 -8.59
N VAL A 20 3.28 -7.11 -8.16
CA VAL A 20 3.92 -7.00 -6.84
C VAL A 20 4.75 -5.72 -6.75
N ASP A 21 5.53 -5.41 -7.78
CA ASP A 21 6.34 -4.19 -7.86
C ASP A 21 5.45 -2.94 -7.84
N TYR A 22 4.29 -2.99 -8.51
CA TYR A 22 3.30 -1.92 -8.48
C TYR A 22 2.70 -1.72 -7.08
N ILE A 23 2.24 -2.80 -6.44
CA ILE A 23 1.58 -2.73 -5.13
C ILE A 23 2.57 -2.28 -4.06
N VAL A 24 3.71 -2.95 -3.96
CA VAL A 24 4.69 -2.72 -2.89
C VAL A 24 5.53 -1.48 -3.18
N GLY A 25 6.06 -1.36 -4.40
CA GLY A 25 6.99 -0.29 -4.76
C GLY A 25 6.33 1.07 -5.00
N PHE A 26 5.10 1.09 -5.54
CA PHE A 26 4.44 2.35 -5.88
C PHE A 26 3.18 2.61 -5.06
N TYR A 27 2.21 1.70 -5.04
CA TYR A 27 0.90 1.94 -4.44
C TYR A 27 0.99 2.14 -2.92
N ASN A 28 1.53 1.18 -2.19
CA ASN A 28 1.58 1.25 -0.72
C ASN A 28 2.56 2.32 -0.22
N CYS A 29 3.69 2.50 -0.91
CA CYS A 29 4.77 3.38 -0.44
C CYS A 29 4.63 4.83 -0.91
N LEU A 30 4.27 5.06 -2.18
CA LEU A 30 4.41 6.36 -2.83
C LEU A 30 3.09 6.98 -3.26
N ARG A 31 2.02 6.20 -3.41
CA ARG A 31 0.74 6.72 -3.86
C ARG A 31 0.11 7.57 -2.78
N LEU A 32 -0.12 8.84 -3.07
CA LEU A 32 -0.86 9.73 -2.18
C LEU A 32 -2.35 9.64 -2.47
N HIS A 33 -3.16 9.53 -1.42
CA HIS A 33 -4.61 9.44 -1.52
C HIS A 33 -5.29 10.63 -0.84
N SER A 34 -6.22 11.29 -1.54
CA SER A 34 -6.91 12.48 -1.03
C SER A 34 -7.77 12.18 0.20
N THR A 35 -8.40 11.00 0.28
CA THR A 35 -9.15 10.57 1.50
C THR A 35 -8.24 10.31 2.70
N LEU A 36 -6.95 10.02 2.50
CA LEU A 36 -5.97 9.84 3.58
C LEU A 36 -5.23 11.15 3.92
N GLY A 37 -5.69 12.29 3.39
CA GLY A 37 -5.05 13.59 3.60
C GLY A 37 -3.75 13.78 2.81
N TYR A 38 -3.65 13.17 1.62
CA TYR A 38 -2.43 13.18 0.78
C TYR A 38 -1.24 12.48 1.44
N THR A 39 -1.50 11.44 2.23
CA THR A 39 -0.47 10.54 2.75
C THR A 39 -0.48 9.21 1.98
N SER A 40 0.63 8.49 2.04
CA SER A 40 0.69 7.13 1.50
C SER A 40 0.02 6.13 2.45
N PRO A 41 -0.54 5.03 1.91
CA PRO A 41 -1.20 4.01 2.73
C PRO A 41 -0.32 3.50 3.88
N ILE A 42 0.98 3.29 3.63
CA ILE A 42 1.89 2.81 4.68
C ILE A 42 2.08 3.84 5.80
N ASN A 43 2.17 5.12 5.47
CA ASN A 43 2.32 6.19 6.47
C ASN A 43 1.03 6.35 7.27
N TYR A 44 -0.12 6.25 6.60
CA TYR A 44 -1.42 6.30 7.25
C TYR A 44 -1.59 5.16 8.26
N GLU A 45 -1.27 3.92 7.87
CA GLU A 45 -1.30 2.75 8.77
C GLU A 45 -0.33 2.92 9.96
N GLN A 46 0.87 3.47 9.74
CA GLN A 46 1.84 3.74 10.81
C GLN A 46 1.32 4.81 11.78
N ASP A 47 0.76 5.90 11.27
CA ASP A 47 0.17 6.96 12.08
C ASP A 47 -1.04 6.45 12.87
N MET A 48 -1.85 5.58 12.27
CA MET A 48 -2.95 4.89 12.95
C MET A 48 -2.45 3.94 14.04
N ALA A 49 -1.46 3.11 13.76
CA ALA A 49 -0.86 2.20 14.72
C ALA A 49 -0.24 2.95 15.91
N ALA A 50 0.42 4.08 15.66
CA ALA A 50 0.97 4.95 16.71
C ALA A 50 -0.12 5.65 17.54
N LYS A 51 -1.28 5.94 16.92
CA LYS A 51 -2.43 6.56 17.60
C LYS A 51 -3.28 5.60 18.41
N GLN A 52 -3.18 4.29 18.19
CA GLN A 52 -3.85 3.31 19.04
C GLN A 52 -2.95 3.06 20.25
N PRO A 53 -3.19 3.67 21.44
CA PRO A 53 -2.65 3.08 22.65
C PRO A 53 -3.20 1.67 22.72
N SER A 54 -2.32 0.69 22.84
CA SER A 54 -2.64 -0.72 23.04
C SER A 54 -3.59 -0.87 24.23
N GLY A 55 -4.90 -0.78 23.97
CA GLY A 55 -5.98 -1.05 24.90
C GLY A 55 -6.35 -2.53 24.92
N VAL A 56 -5.39 -3.41 24.65
CA VAL A 56 -5.56 -4.84 24.95
C VAL A 56 -5.25 -5.00 26.43
N SER A 57 -6.16 -4.50 27.27
CA SER A 57 -6.19 -4.88 28.67
C SER A 57 -6.65 -6.33 28.68
N GLU A 58 -5.70 -7.23 28.96
CA GLU A 58 -6.00 -8.62 29.28
C GLU A 58 -7.03 -8.63 30.41
N ILE A 59 -8.23 -9.12 30.10
CA ILE A 59 -9.31 -9.32 31.07
C ILE A 59 -8.97 -10.56 31.90
N THR A 60 -8.55 -10.32 33.14
CA THR A 60 -8.40 -11.32 34.23
C THR A 60 -9.74 -11.96 34.58
#